data_AF-A0A957CUE1-F1
#
_entry.id   AF-A0A957CUE1-F1
#
_cell.length_a   1.000
_cell.length_b   1.000
_cell.length_c   1.000
_cell.angle_alpha   90.00
_cell.angle_beta   90.00
_cell.angle_gamma   90.00
#
_symmetry.space_group_name_H-M   'P 1'
#
loop_
_entity.id
_entity.type
_entity.pdbx_description
1 polymer ?
#
loop_
_entity_poly.entity_id
_entity_poly.type
_entity_poly.pdbx_seq_one_letter_code
_entity_poly.pdbx_strand_id
1 'polypeptide(L)'
;MFQQTLATVLTQPTPAALWRLRGDLLQAGLPADHAVWSIIDRFYDFLNAISAGMKAHEFNKMATMLDIGAVGGVAVQGMIEGKMPVADLWKKLLAGSVGEGLMVLASRQYIKSAHAEIIGVYNAAAWTLFAALWDVSAQMQPDLSPADRRSLLDQLLMPILHEETDDGVKLVLIGRLFQMLLLVHLTGK
;
A
#
# COMPACT_ATOMS: atom_id res chain seq x y z
N MET A 1 -18.64 11.01 -4.73
CA MET A 1 -17.46 11.90 -4.74
C MET A 1 -16.21 11.14 -4.30
N PHE A 2 -16.21 10.50 -3.13
CA PHE A 2 -15.03 9.76 -2.62
C PHE A 2 -14.50 8.65 -3.56
N GLN A 3 -15.34 8.01 -4.39
CA GLN A 3 -14.88 6.97 -5.33
C GLN A 3 -13.84 7.48 -6.34
N GLN A 4 -13.99 8.72 -6.82
CA GLN A 4 -13.05 9.32 -7.77
C GLN A 4 -11.73 9.68 -7.08
N THR A 5 -11.80 10.16 -5.85
CA THR A 5 -10.62 10.47 -5.04
C THR A 5 -9.91 9.20 -4.59
N LEU A 6 -10.66 8.14 -4.28
CA LEU A 6 -10.12 6.80 -4.02
C LEU A 6 -9.39 6.27 -5.25
N ALA A 7 -10.00 6.34 -6.44
CA ALA A 7 -9.34 5.94 -7.69
C ALA A 7 -8.01 6.67 -7.89
N THR A 8 -7.98 7.98 -7.62
CA THR A 8 -6.74 8.78 -7.65
C THR A 8 -5.71 8.26 -6.67
N VAL A 9 -6.09 7.96 -5.43
CA VAL A 9 -5.17 7.42 -4.42
C VAL A 9 -4.62 6.04 -4.83
N LEU A 10 -5.41 5.22 -5.53
CA LEU A 10 -5.02 3.88 -5.97
C LEU A 10 -4.08 3.88 -7.19
N THR A 11 -4.14 4.92 -8.03
CA THR A 11 -3.26 5.06 -9.21
C THR A 11 -2.06 5.93 -8.91
N GLN A 12 -2.25 7.06 -8.23
CA GLN A 12 -1.24 8.08 -7.97
C GLN A 12 -1.34 8.59 -6.51
N PRO A 13 -0.86 7.80 -5.52
CA PRO A 13 -0.93 8.18 -4.12
C PRO A 13 -0.02 9.38 -3.85
N THR A 14 -0.61 10.44 -3.30
CA THR A 14 0.11 11.64 -2.84
C THR A 14 -0.51 12.11 -1.52
N PRO A 15 0.23 12.88 -0.68
CA PRO A 15 -0.35 13.49 0.51
C PRO A 15 -1.61 14.31 0.20
N ALA A 16 -1.61 15.05 -0.92
CA ALA A 16 -2.76 15.84 -1.36
C ALA A 16 -3.96 14.98 -1.76
N ALA A 17 -3.73 13.83 -2.42
CA ALA A 17 -4.81 12.90 -2.77
C ALA A 17 -5.43 12.26 -1.52
N LEU A 18 -4.62 11.86 -0.53
CA LEU A 18 -5.11 11.33 0.75
C LEU A 18 -5.85 12.39 1.56
N TRP A 19 -5.38 13.63 1.56
CA TRP A 19 -6.09 14.74 2.21
C TRP A 19 -7.50 14.93 1.64
N ARG A 20 -7.63 14.92 0.31
CA ARG A 20 -8.93 14.97 -0.36
C ARG A 20 -9.78 13.75 -0.02
N LEU A 21 -9.20 12.54 -0.04
CA LEU A 21 -9.94 11.31 0.28
C LEU A 21 -10.50 11.38 1.71
N ARG A 22 -9.70 11.82 2.67
CA ARG A 22 -10.12 12.02 4.05
C ARG A 22 -11.31 12.98 4.14
N GLY A 23 -11.23 14.12 3.46
CA GLY A 23 -12.32 15.11 3.39
C GLY A 23 -13.60 14.53 2.80
N ASP A 24 -13.49 13.81 1.68
CA ASP A 24 -14.63 13.19 1.01
C ASP A 24 -15.30 12.10 1.88
N LEU A 25 -14.51 11.31 2.62
CA LEU A 25 -15.03 10.27 3.53
C LEU A 25 -15.73 10.88 4.74
N LEU A 26 -15.17 11.97 5.30
CA LEU A 26 -15.82 12.72 6.38
C LEU A 26 -17.14 13.33 5.90
N GLN A 27 -17.16 13.93 4.71
CA GLN A 27 -18.38 14.47 4.09
C GLN A 27 -19.41 13.37 3.79
N ALA A 28 -18.97 12.17 3.43
CA ALA A 28 -19.82 11.00 3.24
C ALA A 28 -20.37 10.42 4.56
N GLY A 29 -19.96 10.95 5.71
CA GLY A 29 -20.45 10.53 7.03
C GLY A 29 -19.84 9.21 7.52
N LEU A 30 -18.64 8.86 7.07
CA LEU A 30 -17.97 7.64 7.55
C LEU A 30 -17.74 7.75 9.08
N PRO A 31 -18.11 6.74 9.88
CA PRO A 31 -17.98 6.77 11.34
C PRO A 31 -16.55 7.05 11.81
N ALA A 32 -16.40 7.82 12.90
CA ALA A 32 -15.10 8.23 13.42
C ALA A 32 -14.26 7.07 13.99
N ASP A 33 -14.91 5.97 14.38
CA ASP A 33 -14.28 4.73 14.87
C ASP A 33 -13.92 3.74 13.75
N HIS A 34 -14.18 4.11 12.50
CA HIS A 34 -13.88 3.24 11.36
C HIS A 34 -12.37 3.00 11.21
N ALA A 35 -11.97 1.73 11.08
CA ALA A 35 -10.55 1.33 11.05
C ALA A 35 -9.73 1.97 9.91
N VAL A 36 -10.39 2.39 8.82
CA VAL A 36 -9.72 3.06 7.68
C VAL A 36 -8.95 4.32 8.08
N TRP A 37 -9.37 5.03 9.14
CA TRP A 37 -8.72 6.26 9.54
C TRP A 37 -7.26 6.03 9.92
N SER A 38 -6.96 4.94 10.64
CA SER A 38 -5.58 4.59 10.98
C SER A 38 -4.74 4.29 9.73
N ILE A 39 -5.35 3.69 8.70
CA ILE A 39 -4.67 3.41 7.42
C ILE A 39 -4.38 4.71 6.67
N ILE A 40 -5.35 5.63 6.60
CA ILE A 40 -5.19 6.94 5.95
C ILE A 40 -4.09 7.74 6.63
N ASP A 41 -4.10 7.82 7.97
CA ASP A 41 -3.15 8.61 8.74
C ASP A 41 -1.73 8.10 8.53
N ARG A 42 -1.52 6.78 8.68
CA ARG A 42 -0.19 6.19 8.53
C ARG A 42 0.32 6.22 7.08
N PHE A 43 -0.58 6.11 6.09
CA PHE A 43 -0.18 6.26 4.70
C PHE A 43 0.18 7.71 4.37
N TYR A 44 -0.56 8.68 4.92
CA TYR A 44 -0.24 10.10 4.79
C TYR A 44 1.12 10.43 5.41
N ASP A 45 1.39 9.94 6.62
CA ASP A 45 2.67 10.14 7.30
C ASP A 45 3.83 9.54 6.51
N PHE A 46 3.65 8.31 6.00
CA PHE A 46 4.63 7.66 5.13
C PHE A 46 4.92 8.50 3.88
N LEU A 47 3.89 8.93 3.14
CA LEU A 47 4.08 9.72 1.93
C LEU A 47 4.75 11.07 2.21
N ASN A 48 4.46 11.71 3.35
CA ASN A 48 5.13 12.95 3.74
C ASN A 48 6.59 12.73 4.14
N ALA A 49 6.88 11.68 4.91
CA ALA A 49 8.24 11.36 5.31
C ALA A 49 9.12 11.06 4.09
N ILE A 50 8.59 10.33 3.12
CA ILE A 50 9.25 10.08 1.84
C ILE A 50 9.40 11.37 1.02
N SER A 51 8.37 12.21 0.93
CA SER A 51 8.43 13.49 0.20
C SER A 51 9.42 14.48 0.82
N ALA A 52 9.59 14.47 2.14
CA ALA A 52 10.55 15.32 2.86
C ALA A 52 12.00 14.81 2.73
N GLY A 53 12.19 13.49 2.66
CA GLY A 53 13.51 12.86 2.52
C GLY A 53 14.02 12.79 1.08
N MET A 54 13.14 12.86 0.07
CA MET A 54 13.50 12.73 -1.34
C MET A 54 13.69 14.09 -2.04
N LYS A 55 14.67 14.17 -2.95
CA LYS A 55 14.73 15.30 -3.89
C LYS A 55 13.53 15.23 -4.86
N ALA A 56 13.03 16.39 -5.31
CA ALA A 56 11.86 16.46 -6.20
C ALA A 56 11.91 15.55 -7.44
N HIS A 57 13.11 15.28 -8.00
CA HIS A 57 13.27 14.36 -9.13
C HIS A 57 13.03 12.87 -8.76
N GLU A 58 13.31 12.48 -7.52
CA GLU A 58 13.16 11.10 -7.03
C GLU A 58 11.68 10.84 -6.72
N PHE A 59 10.97 11.84 -6.20
CA PHE A 59 9.51 11.78 -6.00
C PHE A 59 8.76 11.65 -7.32
N ASN A 60 9.17 12.38 -8.37
CA ASN A 60 8.60 12.21 -9.72
C ASN A 60 8.89 10.82 -10.29
N LYS A 61 10.08 10.26 -10.01
CA LYS A 61 10.43 8.88 -10.39
C LYS A 61 9.57 7.86 -9.63
N MET A 62 9.30 8.08 -8.34
CA MET A 62 8.36 7.27 -7.54
C MET A 62 6.95 7.30 -8.14
N ALA A 63 6.43 8.49 -8.43
CA ALA A 63 5.13 8.65 -9.07
C ALA A 63 5.07 7.90 -10.41
N THR A 64 6.17 7.93 -11.18
CA THR A 64 6.30 7.21 -12.46
C THR A 64 6.34 5.69 -12.26
N MET A 65 7.05 5.18 -11.24
CA MET A 65 7.06 3.74 -10.93
C MET A 65 5.69 3.23 -10.47
N LEU A 66 4.94 4.03 -9.71
CA LEU A 66 3.58 3.72 -9.30
C LEU A 66 2.60 3.75 -10.48
N ASP A 67 2.77 4.70 -11.40
CA ASP A 67 1.99 4.80 -12.63
C ASP A 67 2.28 3.64 -13.59
N ILE A 68 3.54 3.22 -13.75
CA ILE A 68 3.94 2.05 -14.55
C ILE A 68 3.51 0.74 -13.89
N GLY A 69 3.53 0.65 -12.55
CA GLY A 69 2.98 -0.48 -11.82
C GLY A 69 1.44 -0.58 -11.86
N ALA A 70 0.76 0.43 -12.43
CA ALA A 70 -0.70 0.48 -12.56
C ALA A 70 -1.27 -0.35 -13.73
N VAL A 71 -0.50 -1.33 -14.25
CA VAL A 71 -1.02 -2.34 -15.20
C VAL A 71 -2.19 -3.16 -14.61
N GLY A 72 -2.54 -2.97 -13.34
CA GLY A 72 -3.81 -3.40 -12.71
C GLY A 72 -5.01 -2.45 -12.86
N GLY A 73 -4.99 -1.43 -13.72
CA GLY A 73 -6.06 -0.42 -13.83
C GLY A 73 -7.47 -0.99 -14.09
N VAL A 74 -7.56 -2.05 -14.90
CA VAL A 74 -8.84 -2.76 -15.14
C VAL A 74 -9.33 -3.51 -13.90
N ALA A 75 -8.42 -4.02 -13.07
CA ALA A 75 -8.77 -4.68 -11.82
C ALA A 75 -9.24 -3.66 -10.77
N VAL A 76 -8.57 -2.51 -10.65
CA VAL A 76 -8.96 -1.42 -9.73
C VAL A 76 -10.35 -0.88 -10.07
N GLN A 77 -10.64 -0.64 -11.36
CA GLN A 77 -11.95 -0.16 -11.77
C GLN A 77 -13.04 -1.22 -11.59
N GLY A 78 -12.75 -2.48 -11.91
CA GLY A 78 -13.62 -3.61 -11.60
C GLY A 78 -13.91 -3.76 -10.10
N MET A 79 -12.96 -3.45 -9.22
CA MET A 79 -13.13 -3.48 -7.76
C MET A 79 -14.01 -2.34 -7.24
N ILE A 80 -13.78 -1.11 -7.72
CA ILE A 80 -14.63 0.05 -7.39
C ILE A 80 -16.07 -0.19 -7.86
N GLU A 81 -16.23 -0.87 -8.99
CA GLU A 81 -17.52 -1.27 -9.56
C GLU A 81 -18.11 -2.56 -8.93
N GLY A 82 -17.43 -3.19 -7.97
CA GLY A 82 -17.90 -4.38 -7.25
C GLY A 82 -17.88 -5.70 -8.05
N LYS A 83 -17.15 -5.75 -9.18
CA LYS A 83 -17.06 -6.89 -10.11
C LYS A 83 -16.01 -7.93 -9.72
N MET A 84 -15.18 -7.67 -8.70
CA MET A 84 -14.21 -8.63 -8.16
C MET A 84 -14.26 -8.66 -6.63
N PRO A 85 -14.42 -9.83 -5.98
CA PRO A 85 -14.40 -9.93 -4.53
C PRO A 85 -13.02 -9.57 -3.96
N VAL A 86 -13.02 -8.72 -2.93
CA VAL A 86 -11.82 -8.30 -2.19
C VAL A 86 -11.06 -9.51 -1.59
N ALA A 87 -11.78 -10.54 -1.16
CA ALA A 87 -11.21 -11.78 -0.63
C ALA A 87 -10.31 -12.51 -1.64
N ASP A 88 -10.63 -12.45 -2.94
CA ASP A 88 -9.84 -13.11 -3.98
C ASP A 88 -8.53 -12.37 -4.27
N LEU A 89 -8.53 -11.04 -4.13
CA LEU A 89 -7.30 -10.25 -4.19
C LEU A 89 -6.37 -10.58 -3.02
N TRP A 90 -6.93 -10.66 -1.80
CA TRP A 90 -6.17 -11.06 -0.61
C TRP A 90 -5.55 -12.44 -0.73
N LYS A 91 -6.31 -13.41 -1.24
CA LYS A 91 -5.80 -14.76 -1.51
C LYS A 91 -4.64 -14.73 -2.51
N LYS A 92 -4.74 -13.96 -3.60
CA LYS A 92 -3.66 -13.82 -4.59
C LYS A 92 -2.41 -13.16 -4.00
N LEU A 93 -2.59 -12.12 -3.19
CA LEU A 93 -1.50 -11.45 -2.52
C LEU A 93 -0.76 -12.37 -1.54
N LEU A 94 -1.50 -13.09 -0.70
CA LEU A 94 -0.93 -14.04 0.26
C LEU A 94 -0.33 -15.28 -0.44
N ALA A 95 -0.85 -15.67 -1.60
CA ALA A 95 -0.27 -16.73 -2.43
C ALA A 95 1.03 -16.31 -3.14
N GLY A 96 1.54 -15.09 -2.92
CA GLY A 96 2.83 -14.63 -3.44
C GLY A 96 2.83 -14.19 -4.90
N SER A 97 1.66 -14.12 -5.57
CA SER A 97 1.57 -13.80 -7.01
C SER A 97 1.90 -12.34 -7.36
N VAL A 98 2.23 -11.50 -6.37
CA VAL A 98 2.64 -10.10 -6.58
C VAL A 98 4.15 -10.00 -6.83
N GLY A 99 4.92 -11.04 -6.52
CA GLY A 99 6.39 -11.05 -6.60
C GLY A 99 6.96 -10.86 -8.02
N GLU A 100 6.37 -11.52 -9.02
CA GLU A 100 6.93 -11.52 -10.39
C GLU A 100 6.81 -10.14 -11.08
N GLY A 101 5.72 -9.41 -10.85
CA GLY A 101 5.52 -8.07 -11.44
C GLY A 101 6.39 -6.98 -10.81
N LEU A 102 6.69 -7.10 -9.50
CA LEU A 102 7.58 -6.18 -8.79
C LEU A 102 9.05 -6.36 -9.20
N MET A 103 9.49 -7.58 -9.51
CA MET A 103 10.86 -7.86 -9.95
C MET A 103 11.22 -7.23 -11.31
N VAL A 104 10.24 -7.07 -12.21
CA VAL A 104 10.48 -6.45 -13.54
C VAL A 104 10.81 -4.95 -13.41
N LEU A 105 10.28 -4.26 -12.40
CA LEU A 105 10.52 -2.84 -12.14
C LEU A 105 11.86 -2.56 -11.45
N ALA A 106 12.37 -3.52 -10.67
CA ALA A 106 13.66 -3.42 -9.98
C ALA A 106 14.88 -3.40 -10.93
N SER A 107 14.68 -3.71 -12.22
CA SER A 107 15.79 -3.86 -13.18
C SER A 107 16.46 -2.54 -13.61
N ARG A 108 16.00 -1.36 -13.17
CA ARG A 108 16.54 -0.07 -13.69
C ARG A 108 16.78 1.01 -12.62
N GLN A 109 18.03 1.00 -12.17
CA GLN A 109 18.85 2.11 -11.64
C GLN A 109 18.70 2.51 -10.16
N TYR A 110 19.77 2.13 -9.44
CA TYR A 110 20.36 2.63 -8.20
C TYR A 110 20.05 4.09 -7.85
N ILE A 111 19.55 4.30 -6.62
CA ILE A 111 19.68 5.55 -5.87
C ILE A 111 20.40 5.22 -4.56
N LYS A 112 21.72 5.41 -4.53
CA LYS A 112 22.50 5.41 -3.28
C LYS A 112 22.56 6.84 -2.79
N SER A 113 21.59 7.33 -2.01
CA SER A 113 21.78 8.51 -1.13
C SER A 113 20.54 8.90 -0.32
N ALA A 114 20.49 8.45 0.95
CA ALA A 114 19.96 9.12 2.16
C ALA A 114 19.63 8.06 3.24
N HIS A 115 20.62 7.21 3.57
CA HIS A 115 20.34 5.87 4.11
C HIS A 115 19.77 5.83 5.54
N ALA A 116 20.13 6.69 6.49
CA ALA A 116 19.71 6.45 7.88
C ALA A 116 18.24 6.84 8.15
N GLU A 117 17.82 8.02 7.70
CA GLU A 117 16.48 8.55 8.00
C GLU A 117 15.39 7.79 7.24
N ILE A 118 15.65 7.40 5.99
CA ILE A 118 14.68 6.67 5.15
C ILE A 118 14.50 5.22 5.60
N ILE A 119 15.55 4.54 6.10
CA ILE A 119 15.43 3.18 6.67
C ILE A 119 14.43 3.19 7.84
N GLY A 120 14.48 4.20 8.70
CA GLY A 120 13.53 4.36 9.80
C GLY A 120 12.08 4.47 9.31
N VAL A 121 11.85 5.18 8.20
CA VAL A 121 10.54 5.32 7.56
C VAL A 121 10.02 3.98 7.03
N TYR A 122 10.87 3.20 6.33
CA TYR A 122 10.48 1.88 5.84
C TYR A 122 10.20 0.88 6.96
N ASN A 123 11.02 0.87 8.02
CA ASN A 123 10.80 0.01 9.17
C ASN A 123 9.51 0.35 9.91
N ALA A 124 9.22 1.64 10.11
CA ALA A 124 7.98 2.09 10.72
C ALA A 124 6.74 1.73 9.88
N ALA A 125 6.86 1.82 8.55
CA ALA A 125 5.81 1.37 7.62
C ALA A 125 5.61 -0.15 7.68
N ALA A 126 6.70 -0.95 7.65
CA ALA A 126 6.61 -2.41 7.76
C ALA A 126 5.97 -2.85 9.08
N TRP A 127 6.36 -2.23 10.20
CA TRP A 127 5.77 -2.49 11.52
C TRP A 127 4.25 -2.26 11.54
N THR A 128 3.84 -1.12 10.98
CA THR A 128 2.43 -0.77 10.82
C THR A 128 1.69 -1.78 9.96
N LEU A 129 2.24 -2.06 8.78
CA LEU A 129 1.61 -2.91 7.78
C LEU A 129 1.45 -4.32 8.31
N PHE A 130 2.41 -4.85 9.06
CA PHE A 130 2.31 -6.17 9.68
C PHE A 130 1.03 -6.29 10.53
N ALA A 131 0.78 -5.31 11.42
CA ALA A 131 -0.40 -5.33 12.29
C ALA A 131 -1.71 -5.22 11.50
N ALA A 132 -1.80 -4.27 10.56
CA ALA A 132 -3.01 -4.07 9.76
C ALA A 132 -3.31 -5.27 8.85
N LEU A 133 -2.29 -5.87 8.23
CA LEU A 133 -2.42 -7.05 7.39
C LEU A 133 -2.80 -8.29 8.22
N TRP A 134 -2.31 -8.40 9.46
CA TRP A 134 -2.71 -9.45 10.38
C TRP A 134 -4.20 -9.38 10.68
N ASP A 135 -4.71 -8.21 11.08
CA ASP A 135 -6.12 -8.02 11.43
C ASP A 135 -7.04 -8.32 10.26
N VAL A 136 -6.68 -7.85 9.06
CA VAL A 136 -7.44 -8.14 7.85
C VAL A 136 -7.38 -9.63 7.48
N SER A 137 -6.22 -10.26 7.60
CA SER A 137 -6.08 -11.70 7.34
C SER A 137 -6.91 -12.53 8.33
N ALA A 138 -6.96 -12.15 9.60
CA ALA A 138 -7.79 -12.84 10.60
C ALA A 138 -9.29 -12.75 10.27
N GLN A 139 -9.74 -11.64 9.70
CA GLN A 139 -11.13 -11.44 9.27
C GLN A 139 -11.45 -12.19 7.98
N MET A 140 -10.56 -12.11 6.98
CA MET A 140 -10.81 -12.64 5.63
C MET A 140 -10.48 -14.14 5.48
N GLN A 141 -9.59 -14.66 6.33
CA GLN A 141 -9.14 -16.06 6.34
C GLN A 141 -9.08 -16.57 7.79
N PRO A 142 -10.24 -16.76 8.45
CA PRO A 142 -10.29 -17.20 9.85
C PRO A 142 -9.68 -18.59 10.04
N ASP A 143 -9.75 -19.45 9.01
CA ASP A 143 -9.21 -20.81 9.04
C ASP A 143 -7.69 -20.87 8.88
N LEU A 144 -7.05 -19.76 8.50
CA LEU A 144 -5.59 -19.70 8.39
C LEU A 144 -4.97 -19.72 9.79
N SER A 145 -4.09 -20.69 10.03
CA SER A 145 -3.45 -20.82 11.33
C SER A 145 -2.61 -19.57 11.66
N PRO A 146 -2.46 -19.18 12.95
CA PRO A 146 -1.60 -18.06 13.32
C PRO A 146 -0.15 -18.19 12.82
N ALA A 147 0.38 -19.41 12.78
CA ALA A 147 1.74 -19.67 12.30
C ALA A 147 1.87 -19.49 10.78
N ASP A 148 0.90 -19.98 10.01
CA ASP A 148 0.89 -19.81 8.56
C ASP A 148 0.67 -18.33 8.18
N ARG A 149 -0.26 -17.65 8.88
CA ARG A 149 -0.47 -16.21 8.72
C ARG A 149 0.83 -15.43 8.97
N ARG A 150 1.53 -15.76 10.07
CA ARG A 150 2.82 -15.16 10.37
C ARG A 150 3.83 -15.36 9.24
N SER A 151 3.99 -16.61 8.79
CA SER A 151 4.93 -16.96 7.72
C SER A 151 4.66 -16.20 6.42
N LEU A 152 3.38 -16.11 6.01
CA LEU A 152 2.99 -15.39 4.80
C LEU A 152 3.25 -13.89 4.91
N LEU A 153 2.97 -13.29 6.06
CA LEU A 153 3.23 -11.86 6.28
C LEU A 153 4.73 -11.56 6.37
N ASP A 154 5.53 -12.43 6.99
CA ASP A 154 6.99 -12.31 6.98
C ASP A 154 7.53 -12.37 5.55
N GLN A 155 7.07 -13.33 4.74
CA GLN A 155 7.46 -13.45 3.32
C GLN A 155 7.08 -12.20 2.50
N LEU A 156 5.87 -11.69 2.71
CA LEU A 156 5.36 -10.51 2.02
C LEU A 156 6.16 -9.24 2.36
N LEU A 157 6.56 -9.07 3.63
CA LEU A 157 7.25 -7.87 4.11
C LEU A 157 8.79 -7.99 4.04
N MET A 158 9.33 -9.18 3.76
CA MET A 158 10.77 -9.43 3.65
C MET A 158 11.50 -8.41 2.74
N PRO A 159 10.99 -8.03 1.56
CA PRO A 159 11.66 -7.03 0.71
C PRO A 159 11.76 -5.64 1.37
N ILE A 160 10.84 -5.31 2.27
CA ILE A 160 10.84 -4.01 2.97
C ILE A 160 11.92 -4.01 4.06
N LEU A 161 12.05 -5.13 4.77
CA LEU A 161 12.94 -5.29 5.94
C LEU A 161 14.39 -5.59 5.55
N HIS A 162 14.64 -6.11 4.35
CA HIS A 162 16.01 -6.35 3.89
C HIS A 162 16.73 -5.05 3.52
N GLU A 163 17.86 -4.77 4.17
CA GLU A 163 18.66 -3.56 3.95
C GLU A 163 19.06 -3.38 2.48
N GLU A 164 19.45 -4.48 1.82
CA GLU A 164 19.93 -4.50 0.43
C GLU A 164 18.82 -4.37 -0.62
N THR A 165 17.53 -4.36 -0.22
CA THR A 165 16.46 -4.18 -1.20
C THR A 165 16.39 -2.72 -1.64
N ASP A 166 16.28 -2.51 -2.95
CA ASP A 166 16.18 -1.20 -3.57
C ASP A 166 15.02 -0.37 -3.01
N ASP A 167 15.29 0.91 -2.72
CA ASP A 167 14.31 1.84 -2.14
C ASP A 167 13.08 2.02 -3.02
N GLY A 168 13.24 1.99 -4.35
CA GLY A 168 12.12 2.02 -5.30
C GLY A 168 11.18 0.83 -5.13
N VAL A 169 11.75 -0.37 -4.92
CA VAL A 169 10.96 -1.58 -4.63
C VAL A 169 10.22 -1.45 -3.30
N LYS A 170 10.91 -0.98 -2.25
CA LYS A 170 10.29 -0.76 -0.93
C LYS A 170 9.13 0.24 -1.01
N LEU A 171 9.35 1.37 -1.67
CA LEU A 171 8.36 2.42 -1.87
C LEU A 171 7.10 1.91 -2.59
N VAL A 172 7.29 1.21 -3.70
CA VAL A 172 6.17 0.67 -4.49
C VAL A 172 5.41 -0.38 -3.66
N LEU A 173 6.11 -1.29 -3.00
CA LEU A 173 5.49 -2.34 -2.19
C LEU A 173 4.70 -1.75 -1.01
N ILE A 174 5.28 -0.84 -0.24
CA ILE A 174 4.60 -0.16 0.88
C ILE A 174 3.36 0.59 0.38
N GLY A 175 3.51 1.39 -0.68
CA GLY A 175 2.40 2.15 -1.25
C GLY A 175 1.25 1.24 -1.70
N ARG A 176 1.56 0.11 -2.34
CA ARG A 176 0.56 -0.88 -2.78
C ARG A 176 -0.14 -1.54 -1.59
N LEU A 177 0.60 -1.90 -0.54
CA LEU A 177 0.01 -2.51 0.66
C LEU A 177 -0.98 -1.56 1.35
N PHE A 178 -0.65 -0.27 1.49
CA PHE A 178 -1.60 0.73 2.00
C PHE A 178 -2.82 0.89 1.09
N GLN A 179 -2.65 0.98 -0.23
CA GLN A 179 -3.75 1.06 -1.19
C GLN A 179 -4.70 -0.14 -1.09
N MET A 180 -4.18 -1.34 -0.89
CA MET A 180 -5.00 -2.54 -0.70
C MET A 180 -5.75 -2.51 0.63
N LEU A 181 -5.10 -2.11 1.73
CA LEU A 181 -5.79 -1.92 3.01
C LEU A 181 -6.92 -0.88 2.90
N LEU A 182 -6.71 0.23 2.19
CA LEU A 182 -7.75 1.24 1.92
C LEU A 182 -8.93 0.64 1.16
N LEU A 183 -8.67 -0.09 0.07
CA LEU A 183 -9.73 -0.77 -0.68
C LEU A 183 -10.54 -1.69 0.24
N VAL A 184 -9.86 -2.46 1.06
CA VAL A 184 -10.48 -3.51 1.87
C VAL A 184 -11.38 -2.93 2.94
N HIS A 185 -10.95 -1.86 3.59
CA HIS A 185 -11.79 -1.18 4.57
C HIS A 185 -12.94 -0.37 3.93
N LEU A 186 -12.78 0.11 2.69
CA LEU A 186 -13.80 0.96 2.04
C LEU A 186 -14.79 0.18 1.17
N THR A 187 -14.45 -1.03 0.74
CA THR A 187 -15.29 -1.88 -0.13
C THR A 187 -15.58 -3.26 0.46
N GLY A 188 -14.79 -3.72 1.43
CA GLY A 188 -15.12 -4.89 2.24
C GLY A 188 -16.34 -4.59 3.10
N LYS A 189 -17.44 -5.26 2.80
CA LYS A 189 -18.63 -5.31 3.65
C LYS A 189 -18.46 -6.36 4.73
#